data_AF-A6IRH0-F1
#
_entry.id   AF-A6IRH0-F1
#
_cell.length_a   1.000
_cell.length_b   1.000
_cell.length_c   1.000
_cell.angle_alpha   90.00
_cell.angle_beta   90.00
_cell.angle_gamma   90.00
#
_symmetry.space_group_name_H-M   'P 1'
#
loop_
_entity.id
_entity.type
_entity.pdbx_description
1 polymer ?
#
loop_
_entity_poly.entity_id
_entity_poly.type
_entity_poly.pdbx_seq_one_letter_code
_entity_poly.pdbx_strand_id
1 'polypeptide(L)' 'MSMILSASVVRVRDGLPLSASTDCEQSAGVQECRKYFKMLSRKLAQFPDRCTLKTGRHNIK' A
#
# COMPACT_ATOMS: atom_id res chain seq x y z
N MET A 1 5.81 -11.17 -16.93
CA MET A 1 5.11 -10.47 -15.83
C MET A 1 5.58 -9.03 -15.81
N SER A 2 4.67 -8.05 -15.83
CA SER A 2 5.02 -6.67 -15.49
C SER A 2 5.03 -6.52 -13.97
N MET A 3 6.04 -5.83 -13.43
CA MET A 3 5.99 -5.33 -12.06
C MET A 3 4.95 -4.21 -12.01
N ILE A 4 4.19 -4.13 -10.91
CA ILE A 4 3.27 -3.03 -10.63
C ILE A 4 3.92 -2.19 -9.54
N LEU A 5 4.09 -0.90 -9.79
CA LEU A 5 4.57 0.07 -8.82
C LEU A 5 3.41 0.97 -8.39
N SER A 6 3.12 0.98 -7.09
CA SER A 6 2.10 1.86 -6.51
C SER A 6 2.64 2.59 -5.29
N ALA A 7 2.28 3.85 -5.16
CA ALA A 7 2.59 4.70 -4.03
C ALA A 7 1.29 5.25 -3.40
N SER A 8 1.24 5.32 -2.08
CA SER A 8 0.10 5.84 -1.34
C SER A 8 0.58 6.63 -0.13
N VAL A 9 0.04 7.84 0.05
CA VAL A 9 0.23 8.65 1.24
C VAL A 9 -1.06 8.62 2.04
N VAL A 10 -0.95 8.20 3.31
CA VAL A 10 -2.09 8.06 4.22
C VAL A 10 -1.78 8.75 5.54
N ARG A 11 -2.81 9.30 6.18
CA ARG A 11 -2.70 9.84 7.53
C ARG A 11 -2.59 8.69 8.54
N VAL A 12 -1.50 8.65 9.31
CA VAL A 12 -1.23 7.56 10.26
C VAL A 12 -2.31 7.40 11.32
N ARG A 13 -2.91 8.51 11.78
CA ARG A 13 -3.87 8.51 12.90
C ARG A 13 -5.11 7.64 12.65
N ASP A 14 -5.63 7.66 11.42
CA ASP A 14 -6.92 7.06 11.07
C ASP A 14 -6.91 6.33 9.72
N GLY A 15 -5.77 6.28 9.05
CA GLY A 15 -5.60 5.63 7.76
C GLY A 15 -6.28 6.37 6.60
N LEU A 16 -6.64 7.64 6.76
CA LEU A 16 -7.28 8.44 5.71
C LEU A 16 -6.33 8.57 4.51
N PRO A 17 -6.73 8.18 3.28
CA PRO A 17 -5.94 8.39 2.08
C PRO A 17 -5.84 9.87 1.75
N LEU A 18 -4.62 10.35 1.50
CA LEU A 18 -4.32 11.73 1.11
C LEU A 18 -3.98 11.81 -0.38
N SER A 19 -3.18 10.88 -0.88
CA SER A 19 -2.84 10.76 -2.31
C SER A 19 -2.46 9.33 -2.68
N ALA A 20 -2.64 8.95 -3.94
CA ALA A 20 -2.21 7.66 -4.46
C ALA A 20 -1.85 7.75 -5.95
N SER A 21 -0.88 6.95 -6.37
CA SER A 21 -0.49 6.76 -7.76
C SER A 21 -0.16 5.29 -8.04
N THR A 22 -0.35 4.87 -9.29
CA THR A 22 0.00 3.53 -9.77
C THR A 22 0.47 3.65 -11.21
N ASP A 23 1.43 2.81 -11.60
CA ASP A 23 2.04 2.78 -12.94
C ASP A 23 1.24 1.99 -13.98
N CYS A 24 0.06 1.50 -13.63
CA CYS A 24 -0.78 0.68 -14.49
C CYS A 24 -2.27 0.99 -14.32
N GLU A 25 -2.97 0.96 -15.45
CA GLU A 25 -4.42 1.09 -15.50
C GLU A 25 -5.09 -0.11 -14.81
N GLN A 26 -6.27 0.13 -14.23
CA GLN A 26 -7.04 -0.77 -13.35
C GLN A 26 -6.90 -2.26 -13.69
N SER A 27 -5.95 -2.93 -13.02
CA SER A 27 -5.72 -4.36 -13.15
C SER A 27 -6.08 -5.09 -11.85
N ALA A 28 -6.31 -6.41 -11.93
CA ALA A 28 -6.55 -7.24 -10.76
C ALA A 28 -5.41 -7.12 -9.72
N GLY A 29 -4.17 -6.95 -10.17
CA GLY A 29 -3.02 -6.73 -9.28
C GLY A 29 -3.10 -5.40 -8.52
N VAL A 30 -3.57 -4.33 -9.16
CA VAL A 30 -3.78 -3.03 -8.49
C VAL A 30 -4.86 -3.12 -7.42
N GLN A 31 -5.95 -3.86 -7.69
CA GLN A 31 -7.01 -4.05 -6.70
C GLN A 31 -6.52 -4.78 -5.45
N GLU A 32 -5.71 -5.83 -5.62
CA GLU A 32 -5.08 -6.55 -4.51
C GLU A 32 -4.12 -5.66 -3.72
N CYS A 33 -3.23 -4.91 -4.39
CA CYS A 33 -2.36 -3.93 -3.73
C CYS A 33 -3.17 -2.92 -2.88
N ARG A 34 -4.27 -2.41 -3.43
CA ARG A 34 -5.14 -1.44 -2.75
C ARG A 34 -5.81 -2.04 -1.50
N LYS A 35 -6.19 -3.32 -1.54
CA LYS A 35 -6.74 -4.05 -0.39
C LYS A 35 -5.69 -4.17 0.73
N TYR A 36 -4.46 -4.53 0.39
CA TYR A 36 -3.36 -4.57 1.37
C TYR A 36 -3.06 -3.21 1.97
N PHE A 37 -2.97 -2.14 1.16
CA PHE A 37 -2.76 -0.78 1.67
C PHE A 37 -3.87 -0.34 2.63
N LYS A 38 -5.13 -0.63 2.32
CA LYS A 38 -6.27 -0.28 3.19
C LYS A 38 -6.25 -1.04 4.52
N MET A 39 -5.80 -2.30 4.52
CA MET A 39 -5.63 -3.07 5.75
C MET A 39 -4.44 -2.52 6.57
N LEU A 40 -3.33 -2.21 5.90
CA LEU A 40 -2.12 -1.69 6.52
C LEU A 40 -2.35 -0.31 7.15
N SER A 41 -3.07 0.58 6.45
CA SER A 41 -3.31 1.96 6.89
C SER A 41 -3.98 2.06 8.26
N ARG A 42 -4.76 1.04 8.65
CA ARG A 42 -5.41 0.94 9.97
C ARG A 42 -4.47 0.53 11.10
N LYS A 43 -3.29 -0.01 10.78
CA LYS A 43 -2.32 -0.55 11.74
C LYS A 43 -1.00 0.23 11.75
N LEU A 44 -0.86 1.29 10.94
CA LEU A 44 0.39 2.03 10.78
C LEU A 44 0.99 2.54 12.09
N ALA A 45 0.15 2.98 13.04
CA ALA A 45 0.60 3.42 14.35
C ALA A 45 1.28 2.33 15.20
N GLN A 46 1.19 1.05 14.80
CA GLN A 46 1.81 -0.09 15.48
C GLN A 46 3.17 -0.48 14.88
N PHE A 47 3.57 0.15 13.78
CA PHE A 47 4.83 -0.13 13.08
C PHE A 47 5.87 0.97 13.36
N PRO A 48 7.17 0.67 13.19
CA PRO A 48 8.22 1.69 13.22
C PRO A 48 8.04 2.72 12.10
N ASP A 49 8.61 3.92 12.30
CA ASP A 49 8.59 5.01 11.31
C ASP A 49 9.10 4.59 9.92
N ARG A 50 10.01 3.61 9.86
CA ARG A 50 10.48 2.99 8.63
C ARG A 50 10.53 1.48 8.80
N CYS A 51 9.82 0.76 7.93
CA CYS A 51 9.89 -0.69 7.87
C CYS A 51 9.67 -1.18 6.44
N THR A 52 9.88 -2.47 6.20
CA THR A 52 9.49 -3.11 4.95
C THR A 52 8.65 -4.33 5.30
N LEU A 53 7.44 -4.39 4.76
CA LEU A 53 6.55 -5.53 4.92
C LEU A 53 6.58 -6.39 3.67
N LYS A 54 6.93 -7.67 3.84
CA LYS A 54 6.79 -8.69 2.80
C LYS A 54 5.44 -9.40 2.98
N THR A 55 4.58 -9.35 1.97
CA THR A 55 3.26 -10.02 2.00
C THR A 55 2.99 -10.74 0.68
N GLY A 56 3.12 -12.08 0.71
CA GLY A 56 3.01 -12.91 -0.50
C GLY A 56 4.00 -12.47 -1.57
N ARG A 57 3.48 -12.05 -2.73
CA ARG A 57 4.27 -11.56 -3.87
C ARG A 57 4.57 -10.05 -3.83
N HIS A 58 4.19 -9.35 -2.76
CA HIS A 58 4.31 -7.90 -2.65
C HIS A 58 5.36 -7.51 -1.61
N ASN A 59 6.12 -6.47 -1.90
CA ASN A 59 7.02 -5.80 -0.95
C ASN A 59 6.50 -4.37 -0.76
N ILE A 60 6.14 -4.01 0.46
CA ILE A 60 5.64 -2.69 0.83
C ILE A 60 6.73 -1.98 1.63
N LYS A 61 7.09 -0.76 1.21
CA LYS A 61 8.13 0.07 1.81
C LYS A 61 7.53 1.39 2.27
#